data_AF-A0A532EBU5-F1
#
_entry.id   AF-A0A532EBU5-F1
#
_cell.length_a   1.000
_cell.length_b   1.000
_cell.length_c   1.000
_cell.angle_alpha   90.00
_cell.angle_beta   90.00
_cell.angle_gamma   90.00
#
_symmetry.space_group_name_H-M   'P 1'
#
loop_
_entity.id
_entity.type
_entity.pdbx_description
1 polymer ?
#
loop_
_entity_poly.entity_id
_entity_poly.type
_entity_poly.pdbx_seq_one_letter_code
_entity_poly.pdbx_strand_id
1 'polypeptide(L)'
;MNGVSLKLSLLAALVLWTTPSWGQFAPQSACQNGAAPRTSIYYVNGVTTTLDEARLNGGKLELEFLTRLPAMPAAIQSTCYLFFLNYNPTSGTVKDFTEAGQQRLGVNPSDMWRKLETFASLGPTMVSLLQGPMTQANQIDQAAVQRHAAAYRAQMTPPLCRRVVVVPHSQGNLYANAAYDAAVGPSPAPAPAAGALKIVGVATPDTLVKGNGRYQTSTGDLLIGAIDVLLPSTLDANTNWGTNILTSFIPLYSGGHSFMGYLSFDDSRSQILSDIQSSLSEVNAVTVCP
;
A
#
# COMPACT_ATOMS: atom_id res chain seq x y z
N MET A 1 10.42 77.65 18.84
CA MET A 1 9.15 76.92 18.99
C MET A 1 8.34 77.14 17.72
N ASN A 2 7.59 76.13 17.27
CA ASN A 2 6.92 75.96 15.96
C ASN A 2 7.86 75.28 14.95
N GLY A 3 7.69 74.03 14.50
CA GLY A 3 6.52 73.16 14.46
C GLY A 3 6.41 72.61 13.03
N VAL A 4 7.34 71.74 12.61
CA VAL A 4 7.31 71.12 11.27
C VAL A 4 6.67 69.73 11.39
N SER A 5 5.50 69.59 10.76
CA SER A 5 4.72 68.35 10.71
C SER A 5 5.35 67.36 9.72
N LEU A 6 5.79 66.20 10.23
CA LEU A 6 6.23 65.06 9.44
C LEU A 6 5.00 64.36 8.85
N LYS A 7 4.78 64.48 7.54
CA LYS A 7 3.81 63.62 6.83
C LYS A 7 4.46 62.25 6.60
N LEU A 8 4.11 61.28 7.43
CA LEU A 8 4.39 59.86 7.19
C LEU A 8 3.48 59.37 6.05
N SER A 9 4.05 59.16 4.87
CA SER A 9 3.39 58.40 3.81
C SER A 9 3.52 56.92 4.14
N LEU A 10 2.43 56.29 4.61
CA LEU A 10 2.33 54.84 4.70
C LEU A 10 2.29 54.24 3.29
N LEU A 11 3.38 53.62 2.86
CA LEU A 11 3.36 52.62 1.80
C LEU A 11 2.74 51.34 2.38
N ALA A 12 1.46 51.11 2.09
CA ALA A 12 0.83 49.82 2.32
C ALA A 12 1.42 48.81 1.32
N ALA A 13 2.38 48.01 1.77
CA ALA A 13 2.79 46.82 1.05
C ALA A 13 1.62 45.83 1.05
N LEU A 14 0.94 45.70 -0.09
CA LEU A 14 -0.05 44.66 -0.32
C LEU A 14 0.70 43.32 -0.33
N VAL A 15 0.76 42.64 0.80
CA VAL A 15 1.13 41.23 0.83
C VAL A 15 -0.05 40.51 0.18
N LEU A 16 0.12 40.10 -1.07
CA LEU A 16 -0.80 39.16 -1.72
C LEU A 16 -0.59 37.80 -1.05
N TRP A 17 -1.51 37.46 -0.15
CA TRP A 17 -1.61 36.11 0.38
C TRP A 17 -2.10 35.22 -0.75
N THR A 18 -1.17 34.64 -1.52
CA THR A 18 -1.51 33.50 -2.37
C THR A 18 -1.84 32.37 -1.42
N THR A 19 -3.14 32.10 -1.24
CA THR A 19 -3.57 30.87 -0.58
C THR A 19 -2.90 29.72 -1.34
N PRO A 20 -2.21 28.79 -0.65
CA PRO A 20 -1.73 27.61 -1.33
C PRO A 20 -2.96 26.91 -1.90
N SER A 21 -3.04 26.83 -3.23
CA SER A 21 -4.02 25.99 -3.88
C SER A 21 -3.66 24.56 -3.51
N TRP A 22 -4.29 24.04 -2.47
CA TRP A 22 -4.47 22.60 -2.34
C TRP A 22 -5.03 22.17 -3.67
N GLY A 23 -4.21 21.49 -4.48
CA GLY A 23 -4.59 21.09 -5.82
C GLY A 23 -5.88 20.30 -5.73
N GLN A 24 -7.01 20.91 -6.09
CA GLN A 24 -8.24 20.17 -6.24
C GLN A 24 -8.04 19.31 -7.48
N PHE A 25 -7.89 18.00 -7.26
CA PHE A 25 -7.88 17.06 -8.37
C PHE A 25 -9.17 17.24 -9.14
N ALA A 26 -9.05 17.44 -10.46
CA ALA A 26 -10.22 17.46 -11.30
C ALA A 26 -10.97 16.14 -11.09
N PRO A 27 -12.28 16.17 -10.82
CA PRO A 27 -13.05 14.95 -10.65
C PRO A 27 -12.89 14.08 -11.90
N GLN A 28 -12.70 12.77 -11.71
CA GLN A 28 -12.56 11.81 -12.80
C GLN A 28 -13.78 11.93 -13.73
N SER A 29 -13.58 12.37 -14.98
CA SER A 29 -14.67 12.57 -15.94
C SER A 29 -15.48 11.30 -16.18
N ALA A 30 -14.80 10.14 -16.20
CA ALA A 30 -15.43 8.82 -16.31
C ALA A 30 -16.44 8.55 -15.18
N CYS A 31 -16.22 9.07 -13.96
CA CYS A 31 -17.14 8.86 -12.85
C CYS A 31 -18.46 9.66 -12.97
N GLN A 32 -18.50 10.67 -13.83
CA GLN A 32 -19.73 11.42 -14.15
C GLN A 32 -20.57 10.74 -15.24
N ASN A 33 -20.00 9.76 -15.94
CA ASN A 33 -20.70 8.98 -16.94
C ASN A 33 -21.29 7.71 -16.33
N GLY A 34 -22.63 7.62 -16.31
CA GLY A 34 -23.35 6.44 -15.81
C GLY A 34 -22.92 5.12 -16.49
N ALA A 35 -22.59 5.18 -17.78
CA ALA A 35 -22.21 4.05 -18.62
C ALA A 35 -20.72 3.71 -18.58
N ALA A 36 -19.88 4.53 -17.93
CA ALA A 36 -18.46 4.22 -17.82
C ALA A 36 -18.24 2.93 -16.99
N PRO A 37 -17.31 2.05 -17.39
CA PRO A 37 -16.86 0.96 -16.55
C PRO A 37 -16.39 1.47 -15.19
N ARG A 38 -16.56 0.65 -14.14
CA ARG A 38 -16.12 0.98 -12.79
C ARG A 38 -15.16 -0.08 -12.27
N THR A 39 -14.08 0.38 -11.64
CA THR A 39 -13.09 -0.48 -10.99
C THR A 39 -12.82 0.04 -9.58
N SER A 40 -12.91 -0.85 -8.62
CA SER A 40 -12.63 -0.57 -7.22
C SER A 40 -11.17 -0.90 -6.89
N ILE A 41 -10.44 0.04 -6.31
CA ILE A 41 -9.06 -0.12 -5.88
C ILE A 41 -9.03 -0.13 -4.36
N TYR A 42 -8.57 -1.23 -3.76
CA TYR A 42 -8.47 -1.37 -2.32
C TYR A 42 -7.02 -1.25 -1.86
N TYR A 43 -6.77 -0.45 -0.83
CA TYR A 43 -5.53 -0.53 -0.05
C TYR A 43 -5.73 -1.42 1.19
N VAL A 44 -4.73 -2.23 1.52
CA VAL A 44 -4.72 -3.12 2.70
C VAL A 44 -3.43 -2.89 3.48
N ASN A 45 -3.53 -2.61 4.78
CA ASN A 45 -2.40 -2.13 5.58
C ASN A 45 -1.44 -3.23 6.05
N GLY A 46 -0.23 -2.79 6.44
CA GLY A 46 0.77 -3.65 7.08
C GLY A 46 0.58 -3.78 8.58
N VAL A 47 1.55 -4.42 9.24
CA VAL A 47 1.60 -4.51 10.71
C VAL A 47 1.79 -3.14 11.35
N THR A 48 1.35 -3.03 12.61
CA THR A 48 1.49 -1.87 13.49
C THR A 48 1.01 -0.54 12.89
N THR A 49 0.20 -0.59 11.82
CA THR A 49 -0.38 0.57 11.16
C THR A 49 -1.71 0.89 11.83
N THR A 50 -1.87 2.11 12.35
CA THR A 50 -3.14 2.59 12.88
C THR A 50 -4.15 2.81 11.76
N LEU A 51 -5.44 2.95 12.10
CA LEU A 51 -6.47 3.23 11.09
C LEU A 51 -6.22 4.55 10.35
N ASP A 52 -5.74 5.58 11.04
CA ASP A 52 -5.49 6.88 10.41
C ASP A 52 -4.25 6.85 9.51
N GLU A 53 -3.18 6.14 9.90
CA GLU A 53 -2.04 5.88 9.01
C GLU A 53 -2.47 5.04 7.79
N ALA A 54 -3.34 4.04 7.97
CA ALA A 54 -3.85 3.25 6.86
C ALA A 54 -4.66 4.10 5.88
N ARG A 55 -5.45 5.07 6.38
CA ARG A 55 -6.14 6.06 5.54
C ARG A 55 -5.18 6.99 4.82
N LEU A 56 -4.14 7.47 5.50
CA LEU A 56 -3.09 8.31 4.87
C LEU A 56 -2.36 7.55 3.77
N ASN A 57 -2.00 6.29 4.00
CA ASN A 57 -1.36 5.43 3.01
C ASN A 57 -2.27 5.18 1.80
N GLY A 58 -3.54 4.84 2.04
CA GLY A 58 -4.53 4.67 0.97
C GLY A 58 -4.78 5.96 0.18
N GLY A 59 -4.87 7.11 0.87
CA GLY A 59 -5.02 8.42 0.23
C GLY A 59 -3.80 8.84 -0.57
N LYS A 60 -2.58 8.49 -0.12
CA LYS A 60 -1.35 8.70 -0.89
C LYS A 60 -1.32 7.83 -2.14
N LEU A 61 -1.76 6.57 -2.06
CA LEU A 61 -1.91 5.71 -3.25
C LEU A 61 -2.90 6.31 -4.25
N GLU A 62 -4.07 6.75 -3.79
CA GLU A 62 -5.07 7.42 -4.62
C GLU A 62 -4.50 8.67 -5.28
N LEU A 63 -3.80 9.51 -4.52
CA LEU A 63 -3.15 10.72 -5.00
C LEU A 63 -2.17 10.43 -6.15
N GLU A 64 -1.26 9.48 -5.94
CA GLU A 64 -0.24 9.13 -6.93
C GLU A 64 -0.86 8.47 -8.18
N PHE A 65 -1.89 7.65 -7.99
CA PHE A 65 -2.63 7.06 -9.10
C PHE A 65 -3.33 8.12 -9.94
N LEU A 66 -4.11 9.01 -9.32
CA LEU A 66 -4.87 10.04 -10.02
C LEU A 66 -3.96 11.06 -10.71
N THR A 67 -2.80 11.33 -10.13
CA THR A 67 -1.76 12.16 -10.76
C THR A 67 -1.22 11.52 -12.05
N ARG A 68 -1.08 10.19 -12.07
CA ARG A 68 -0.57 9.46 -13.25
C ARG A 68 -1.66 9.10 -14.27
N LEU A 69 -2.93 9.07 -13.87
CA LEU A 69 -4.06 8.66 -14.72
C LEU A 69 -4.11 9.36 -16.10
N PRO A 70 -3.88 10.69 -16.23
CA PRO A 70 -3.89 11.36 -17.54
C PRO A 70 -2.82 10.86 -18.53
N ALA A 71 -1.75 10.23 -18.04
CA ALA A 71 -0.67 9.65 -18.85
C ALA A 71 -0.89 8.15 -19.15
N MET A 72 -1.93 7.52 -18.58
CA MET A 72 -2.24 6.11 -18.81
C MET A 72 -2.99 5.92 -20.14
N PRO A 73 -3.07 4.69 -20.70
CA PRO A 73 -3.84 4.41 -21.91
C PRO A 73 -5.31 4.85 -21.83
N ALA A 74 -5.89 5.26 -22.97
CA ALA A 74 -7.27 5.78 -23.04
C ALA A 74 -8.34 4.84 -22.46
N ALA A 75 -8.17 3.52 -22.61
CA ALA A 75 -9.06 2.52 -22.01
C ALA A 75 -9.12 2.63 -20.48
N ILE A 76 -7.99 2.92 -19.84
CA ILE A 76 -7.90 3.15 -18.39
C ILE A 76 -8.52 4.51 -18.05
N GLN A 77 -8.20 5.57 -18.80
CA GLN A 77 -8.79 6.91 -18.58
C GLN A 77 -10.33 6.92 -18.68
N SER A 78 -10.91 6.03 -19.49
CA SER A 78 -12.37 5.91 -19.68
C SER A 78 -13.10 5.15 -18.57
N THR A 79 -12.38 4.63 -17.57
CA THR A 79 -12.91 3.88 -16.44
C THR A 79 -13.00 4.78 -15.20
N CYS A 80 -14.08 4.67 -14.44
CA CYS A 80 -14.21 5.33 -13.15
C CYS A 80 -13.55 4.49 -12.04
N TYR A 81 -12.59 5.07 -11.32
CA TYR A 81 -11.88 4.42 -10.22
C TYR A 81 -12.41 4.86 -8.86
N LEU A 82 -12.68 3.88 -8.02
CA LEU A 82 -13.20 4.08 -6.67
C LEU A 82 -12.21 3.52 -5.65
N PHE A 83 -11.73 4.36 -4.73
CA PHE A 83 -10.73 3.97 -3.74
C PHE A 83 -11.37 3.58 -2.42
N PHE A 84 -10.88 2.49 -1.85
CA PHE A 84 -11.38 1.94 -0.60
C PHE A 84 -10.22 1.50 0.30
N LEU A 85 -10.47 1.54 1.60
CA LEU A 85 -9.58 0.97 2.60
C LEU A 85 -10.17 -0.33 3.12
N ASN A 86 -9.40 -1.41 3.06
CA ASN A 86 -9.65 -2.65 3.76
C ASN A 86 -8.64 -2.77 4.91
N TYR A 87 -9.03 -2.28 6.09
CA TYR A 87 -8.17 -2.31 7.27
C TYR A 87 -8.16 -3.68 7.93
N ASN A 88 -6.97 -4.21 8.23
CA ASN A 88 -6.77 -5.42 9.00
C ASN A 88 -6.02 -5.14 10.32
N PRO A 89 -6.34 -5.88 11.39
CA PRO A 89 -5.54 -5.83 12.60
C PRO A 89 -4.14 -6.40 12.34
N THR A 90 -3.20 -6.03 13.20
CA THR A 90 -1.88 -6.69 13.25
C THR A 90 -2.04 -8.05 13.92
N SER A 91 -1.67 -9.14 13.24
CA SER A 91 -1.78 -10.52 13.78
C SER A 91 -0.74 -11.47 13.19
N GLY A 92 -0.64 -12.72 13.63
CA GLY A 92 0.11 -13.74 12.87
C GLY A 92 1.64 -13.64 12.84
N THR A 93 2.27 -14.36 11.91
CA THR A 93 3.73 -14.57 11.88
C THR A 93 4.57 -13.29 11.72
N VAL A 94 4.08 -12.30 10.96
CA VAL A 94 4.78 -10.99 10.88
C VAL A 94 4.67 -10.25 12.21
N LYS A 95 3.51 -10.34 12.91
CA LYS A 95 3.37 -9.83 14.28
C LYS A 95 4.31 -10.57 15.21
N ASP A 96 4.32 -11.91 15.17
CA ASP A 96 5.19 -12.74 16.02
C ASP A 96 6.67 -12.43 15.80
N PHE A 97 7.10 -12.21 14.55
CA PHE A 97 8.44 -11.76 14.21
C PHE A 97 8.74 -10.38 14.83
N THR A 98 7.83 -9.41 14.65
CA THR A 98 8.02 -8.07 15.25
C THR A 98 7.99 -8.09 16.78
N GLU A 99 7.15 -8.91 17.39
CA GLU A 99 7.03 -9.06 18.84
C GLU A 99 8.26 -9.79 19.42
N ALA A 100 8.74 -10.86 18.77
CA ALA A 100 9.96 -11.54 19.14
C ALA A 100 11.18 -10.60 19.05
N GLY A 101 11.25 -9.77 18.00
CA GLY A 101 12.26 -8.74 17.85
C GLY A 101 12.21 -7.69 18.96
N GLN A 102 11.02 -7.14 19.26
CA GLN A 102 10.81 -6.16 20.33
C GLN A 102 11.19 -6.72 21.71
N GLN A 103 10.71 -7.92 22.04
CA GLN A 103 10.96 -8.57 23.33
C GLN A 103 12.44 -8.85 23.55
N ARG A 104 13.17 -9.32 22.53
CA ARG A 104 14.59 -9.67 22.67
C ARG A 104 15.52 -8.46 22.62
N LEU A 105 15.14 -7.39 21.92
CA LEU A 105 15.94 -6.17 21.84
C LEU A 105 15.60 -5.15 22.94
N GLY A 106 14.53 -5.38 23.70
CA GLY A 106 14.08 -4.49 24.78
C GLY A 106 13.75 -3.08 24.28
N VAL A 107 13.22 -2.98 23.06
CA VAL A 107 13.02 -1.70 22.36
C VAL A 107 11.59 -1.53 21.88
N ASN A 108 11.16 -0.28 21.83
CA ASN A 108 9.89 0.10 21.22
C ASN A 108 9.94 -0.12 19.69
N PRO A 109 8.79 -0.26 19.00
CA PRO A 109 8.73 -0.57 17.57
C PRO A 109 9.57 0.36 16.69
N SER A 110 9.55 1.67 16.94
CA SER A 110 10.34 2.67 16.21
C SER A 110 11.86 2.53 16.44
N ASP A 111 12.26 2.12 17.65
CA ASP A 111 13.65 1.88 18.01
C ASP A 111 14.17 0.53 17.48
N MET A 112 13.28 -0.44 17.29
CA MET A 112 13.58 -1.73 16.66
C MET A 112 14.12 -1.54 15.26
N TRP A 113 13.48 -0.70 14.44
CA TRP A 113 13.87 -0.48 13.04
C TRP A 113 15.23 0.19 12.90
N ARG A 114 15.49 1.23 13.70
CA ARG A 114 16.79 1.90 13.78
C ARG A 114 17.90 0.96 14.28
N LYS A 115 17.56 0.01 15.15
CA LYS A 115 18.49 -1.05 15.56
C LYS A 115 18.68 -2.08 14.45
N LEU A 116 17.65 -2.53 13.75
CA LEU A 116 17.78 -3.44 12.61
C LEU A 116 18.73 -2.88 11.51
N GLU A 117 18.71 -1.57 11.27
CA GLU A 117 19.65 -0.87 10.37
C GLU A 117 21.12 -0.96 10.80
N THR A 118 21.41 -0.95 12.10
CA THR A 118 22.78 -1.16 12.63
C THR A 118 23.13 -2.65 12.77
N PHE A 119 22.12 -3.51 12.92
CA PHE A 119 22.24 -4.96 13.13
C PHE A 119 22.31 -5.79 11.83
N ALA A 120 22.00 -5.23 10.67
CA ALA A 120 22.20 -5.86 9.35
C ALA A 120 23.67 -6.27 9.09
N SER A 121 24.61 -5.76 9.91
CA SER A 121 26.02 -6.15 9.91
C SER A 121 26.34 -7.50 10.57
N LEU A 122 25.36 -8.20 11.18
CA LEU A 122 25.61 -9.36 12.07
C LEU A 122 25.38 -10.75 11.46
N GLY A 123 24.94 -10.87 10.21
CA GLY A 123 24.88 -12.17 9.52
C GLY A 123 24.11 -13.28 10.28
N PRO A 124 24.53 -14.57 10.19
CA PRO A 124 23.77 -15.74 10.65
C PRO A 124 23.39 -15.75 12.14
N THR A 125 23.99 -14.90 12.97
CA THR A 125 23.65 -14.74 14.40
C THR A 125 22.22 -14.22 14.60
N MET A 126 21.67 -13.51 13.61
CA MET A 126 20.28 -13.01 13.60
C MET A 126 19.25 -14.15 13.63
N VAL A 127 19.55 -15.26 12.94
CA VAL A 127 18.66 -16.43 12.82
C VAL A 127 18.42 -17.06 14.19
N SER A 128 19.49 -17.27 14.97
CA SER A 128 19.36 -17.79 16.35
C SER A 128 18.62 -16.83 17.29
N LEU A 129 18.73 -15.52 17.03
CA LEU A 129 18.14 -14.48 17.87
C LEU A 129 16.66 -14.21 17.54
N LEU A 130 16.10 -14.78 16.48
CA LEU A 130 14.68 -14.69 16.13
C LEU A 130 13.96 -16.05 16.07
N GLN A 131 14.67 -17.15 16.36
CA GLN A 131 14.13 -18.50 16.60
C GLN A 131 13.29 -18.57 17.90
N GLY A 132 12.23 -17.78 17.99
CA GLY A 132 11.09 -18.08 18.86
C GLY A 132 10.16 -19.08 18.18
N PRO A 133 9.27 -19.78 18.91
CA PRO A 133 8.31 -20.67 18.32
C PRO A 133 7.28 -19.87 17.49
N MET A 134 7.53 -19.71 16.19
CA MET A 134 6.54 -19.27 15.21
C MET A 134 5.52 -20.40 15.03
N THR A 135 4.50 -20.45 15.89
CA THR A 135 3.50 -21.53 15.84
C THR A 135 2.53 -21.31 14.68
N GLN A 136 2.53 -22.22 13.69
CA GLN A 136 1.56 -22.22 12.60
C GLN A 136 0.20 -22.79 13.05
N ALA A 137 -0.92 -22.15 12.66
CA ALA A 137 -2.14 -22.80 12.13
C ALA A 137 -3.34 -21.83 11.90
N ASN A 138 -3.36 -20.62 12.48
CA ASN A 138 -4.45 -19.61 12.30
C ASN A 138 -3.89 -18.20 12.05
N GLN A 139 -3.07 -18.06 11.00
CA GLN A 139 -1.99 -17.06 10.91
C GLN A 139 -2.37 -15.61 10.58
N ILE A 140 -3.65 -15.29 10.40
CA ILE A 140 -4.15 -13.91 10.30
C ILE A 140 -5.62 -13.91 10.72
N ASP A 141 -6.12 -12.76 11.19
CA ASP A 141 -7.51 -12.61 11.66
C ASP A 141 -8.53 -13.05 10.58
N GLN A 142 -9.13 -14.23 10.77
CA GLN A 142 -10.05 -14.81 9.79
C GLN A 142 -11.30 -13.95 9.59
N ALA A 143 -11.74 -13.23 10.64
CA ALA A 143 -12.86 -12.32 10.51
C ALA A 143 -12.53 -11.17 9.52
N ALA A 144 -11.34 -10.59 9.58
CA ALA A 144 -10.87 -9.60 8.61
C ALA A 144 -10.73 -10.19 7.19
N VAL A 145 -10.21 -11.42 7.06
CA VAL A 145 -10.15 -12.13 5.76
C VAL A 145 -11.55 -12.23 5.14
N GLN A 146 -12.54 -12.69 5.91
CA GLN A 146 -13.91 -12.82 5.42
C GLN A 146 -14.54 -11.45 5.10
N ARG A 147 -14.27 -10.41 5.89
CA ARG A 147 -14.72 -9.04 5.59
C ARG A 147 -14.13 -8.53 4.27
N HIS A 148 -12.83 -8.75 4.03
CA HIS A 148 -12.18 -8.34 2.78
C HIS A 148 -12.74 -9.11 1.58
N ALA A 149 -12.89 -10.43 1.72
CA ALA A 149 -13.45 -11.27 0.68
C ALA A 149 -14.89 -10.85 0.31
N ALA A 150 -15.74 -10.61 1.31
CA ALA A 150 -17.08 -10.10 1.11
C ALA A 150 -17.10 -8.73 0.43
N ALA A 151 -16.20 -7.82 0.82
CA ALA A 151 -16.06 -6.51 0.20
C ALA A 151 -15.68 -6.62 -1.29
N TYR A 152 -14.68 -7.43 -1.63
CA TYR A 152 -14.26 -7.65 -3.03
C TYR A 152 -15.37 -8.30 -3.84
N ARG A 153 -16.00 -9.35 -3.30
CA ARG A 153 -17.08 -10.08 -3.98
C ARG A 153 -18.25 -9.16 -4.28
N ALA A 154 -18.68 -8.34 -3.32
CA ALA A 154 -19.78 -7.40 -3.52
C ALA A 154 -19.52 -6.42 -4.66
N GLN A 155 -18.27 -6.02 -4.91
CA GLN A 155 -17.93 -5.18 -6.07
C GLN A 155 -18.10 -5.95 -7.38
N MET A 156 -17.71 -7.22 -7.45
CA MET A 156 -17.67 -8.00 -8.70
C MET A 156 -18.99 -8.62 -9.11
N THR A 157 -19.92 -8.79 -8.18
CA THR A 157 -21.23 -9.40 -8.42
C THR A 157 -22.32 -8.36 -8.62
N PRO A 158 -23.50 -8.74 -9.17
CA PRO A 158 -24.68 -7.89 -9.14
C PRO A 158 -24.98 -7.40 -7.71
N PRO A 159 -25.43 -6.14 -7.55
CA PRO A 159 -25.75 -5.16 -8.59
C PRO A 159 -24.58 -4.26 -9.02
N LEU A 160 -23.38 -4.39 -8.42
CA LEU A 160 -22.30 -3.44 -8.65
C LEU A 160 -21.53 -3.71 -9.94
N CYS A 161 -21.25 -4.98 -10.26
CA CYS A 161 -20.63 -5.41 -11.51
C CYS A 161 -19.38 -4.59 -11.89
N ARG A 162 -18.45 -4.49 -10.93
CA ARG A 162 -17.18 -3.77 -11.03
C ARG A 162 -16.02 -4.75 -11.09
N ARG A 163 -14.88 -4.26 -11.54
CA ARG A 163 -13.60 -4.98 -11.39
C ARG A 163 -12.94 -4.56 -10.08
N VAL A 164 -11.98 -5.35 -9.61
CA VAL A 164 -11.27 -5.08 -8.35
C VAL A 164 -9.77 -5.21 -8.55
N VAL A 165 -9.03 -4.21 -8.08
CA VAL A 165 -7.58 -4.30 -7.87
C VAL A 165 -7.31 -4.06 -6.38
N VAL A 166 -6.47 -4.90 -5.78
CA VAL A 166 -6.07 -4.79 -4.37
C VAL A 166 -4.58 -4.48 -4.33
N VAL A 167 -4.20 -3.47 -3.56
CA VAL A 167 -2.82 -3.03 -3.35
C VAL A 167 -2.48 -3.20 -1.87
N PRO A 168 -2.16 -4.43 -1.44
CA PRO A 168 -1.76 -4.70 -0.08
C PRO A 168 -0.30 -4.33 0.19
N HIS A 169 0.00 -4.02 1.45
CA HIS A 169 1.36 -3.76 1.92
C HIS A 169 1.77 -4.71 3.06
N SER A 170 2.99 -5.24 3.03
CA SER A 170 3.55 -6.07 4.12
C SER A 170 2.62 -7.25 4.45
N GLN A 171 2.26 -7.43 5.71
CA GLN A 171 1.25 -8.39 6.17
C GLN A 171 -0.09 -8.33 5.41
N GLY A 172 -0.48 -7.16 4.89
CA GLY A 172 -1.68 -7.04 4.07
C GLY A 172 -1.69 -8.01 2.89
N ASN A 173 -0.52 -8.46 2.40
CA ASN A 173 -0.41 -9.45 1.32
C ASN A 173 -0.99 -10.80 1.75
N LEU A 174 -0.75 -11.23 2.98
CA LEU A 174 -1.31 -12.47 3.54
C LEU A 174 -2.85 -12.38 3.59
N TYR A 175 -3.36 -11.23 4.04
CA TYR A 175 -4.80 -10.94 4.07
C TYR A 175 -5.42 -10.91 2.67
N ALA A 176 -4.76 -10.25 1.71
CA ALA A 176 -5.24 -10.17 0.34
C ALA A 176 -5.22 -11.53 -0.36
N ASN A 177 -4.16 -12.33 -0.17
CA ASN A 177 -4.07 -13.68 -0.72
C ASN A 177 -5.15 -14.61 -0.15
N ALA A 178 -5.35 -14.61 1.17
CA ALA A 178 -6.41 -15.40 1.80
C ALA A 178 -7.81 -14.93 1.37
N ALA A 179 -8.03 -13.62 1.28
CA ALA A 179 -9.31 -13.05 0.86
C ALA A 179 -9.59 -13.28 -0.63
N TYR A 180 -8.57 -13.42 -1.47
CA TYR A 180 -8.72 -13.72 -2.90
C TYR A 180 -9.48 -15.02 -3.10
N ASP A 181 -9.00 -16.13 -2.50
CA ASP A 181 -9.59 -17.45 -2.67
C ASP A 181 -11.06 -17.47 -2.20
N ALA A 182 -11.34 -16.80 -1.07
CA ALA A 182 -12.70 -16.65 -0.55
C ALA A 182 -13.59 -15.74 -1.43
N ALA A 183 -13.02 -14.70 -2.04
CA ALA A 183 -13.77 -13.76 -2.88
C ALA A 183 -14.15 -14.36 -4.24
N VAL A 184 -13.25 -15.12 -4.88
CA VAL A 184 -13.47 -15.70 -6.22
C VAL A 184 -14.04 -17.11 -6.18
N GLY A 185 -14.13 -17.70 -4.99
CA GLY A 185 -14.68 -19.04 -4.80
C GLY A 185 -16.15 -19.18 -5.26
N PRO A 186 -16.61 -20.43 -5.51
CA PRO A 186 -17.93 -20.71 -6.06
C PRO A 186 -19.09 -20.41 -5.09
N SER A 187 -18.82 -20.12 -3.81
CA SER A 187 -19.85 -19.86 -2.80
C SER A 187 -19.54 -18.57 -2.02
N PRO A 188 -20.54 -17.69 -1.77
CA PRO A 188 -21.96 -17.81 -2.15
C PRO A 188 -22.28 -17.20 -3.53
N ALA A 189 -23.11 -17.86 -4.35
CA ALA A 189 -23.50 -17.36 -5.68
C ALA A 189 -24.09 -15.92 -5.65
N PRO A 190 -23.92 -15.12 -6.72
CA PRO A 190 -23.27 -15.46 -7.99
C PRO A 190 -21.74 -15.45 -7.88
N ALA A 191 -21.08 -16.33 -8.63
CA ALA A 191 -19.62 -16.33 -8.71
C ALA A 191 -19.14 -15.11 -9.52
N PRO A 192 -18.10 -14.39 -9.08
CA PRO A 192 -17.45 -13.37 -9.88
C PRO A 192 -16.93 -13.93 -11.22
N ALA A 193 -16.86 -13.09 -12.24
CA ALA A 193 -16.18 -13.44 -13.48
C ALA A 193 -14.70 -13.75 -13.21
N ALA A 194 -14.18 -14.81 -13.82
CA ALA A 194 -12.78 -15.17 -13.70
C ALA A 194 -11.89 -14.01 -14.15
N GLY A 195 -10.88 -13.67 -13.34
CA GLY A 195 -9.96 -12.56 -13.62
C GLY A 195 -10.49 -11.16 -13.27
N ALA A 196 -11.70 -11.03 -12.70
CA ALA A 196 -12.24 -9.72 -12.28
C ALA A 196 -11.52 -9.11 -11.05
N LEU A 197 -10.68 -9.89 -10.37
CA LEU A 197 -9.87 -9.49 -9.21
C LEU A 197 -8.38 -9.66 -9.52
N LYS A 198 -7.58 -8.63 -9.25
CA LYS A 198 -6.10 -8.67 -9.29
C LYS A 198 -5.49 -8.11 -8.01
N ILE A 199 -4.30 -8.58 -7.67
CA ILE A 199 -3.51 -8.09 -6.55
C ILE A 199 -2.18 -7.53 -7.07
N VAL A 200 -1.78 -6.37 -6.54
CA VAL A 200 -0.46 -5.76 -6.71
C VAL A 200 0.19 -5.64 -5.34
N GLY A 201 0.99 -6.62 -4.98
CA GLY A 201 1.63 -6.70 -3.67
C GLY A 201 2.76 -5.70 -3.49
N VAL A 202 2.85 -5.06 -2.33
CA VAL A 202 4.00 -4.22 -1.97
C VAL A 202 4.64 -4.77 -0.70
N ALA A 203 5.95 -4.96 -0.72
CA ALA A 203 6.73 -5.55 0.37
C ALA A 203 6.14 -6.88 0.86
N THR A 204 5.94 -7.86 -0.04
CA THR A 204 5.24 -9.10 0.31
C THR A 204 6.16 -10.06 1.09
N PRO A 205 5.75 -10.55 2.27
CA PRO A 205 6.47 -11.62 2.98
C PRO A 205 6.04 -13.03 2.52
N ASP A 206 5.05 -13.12 1.65
CA ASP A 206 4.49 -14.39 1.17
C ASP A 206 5.34 -14.99 0.03
N THR A 207 5.08 -16.25 -0.27
CA THR A 207 5.72 -17.04 -1.34
C THR A 207 5.11 -16.79 -2.72
N LEU A 208 3.97 -16.10 -2.78
CA LEU A 208 3.25 -15.79 -4.02
C LEU A 208 2.33 -14.57 -3.85
N VAL A 209 1.81 -14.05 -4.97
CA VAL A 209 0.67 -13.13 -5.00
C VAL A 209 -0.47 -13.74 -5.82
N LYS A 210 -1.64 -13.92 -5.18
CA LYS A 210 -2.79 -14.61 -5.79
C LYS A 210 -3.36 -13.87 -7.00
N GLY A 211 -4.01 -14.63 -7.88
CA GLY A 211 -4.58 -14.12 -9.13
C GLY A 211 -3.54 -13.81 -10.22
N ASN A 212 -2.37 -14.46 -10.17
CA ASN A 212 -1.18 -14.11 -10.94
C ASN A 212 -0.85 -12.63 -10.74
N GLY A 213 -0.85 -12.20 -9.47
CA GLY A 213 -0.63 -10.82 -9.09
C GLY A 213 0.82 -10.41 -9.26
N ARG A 214 1.03 -9.12 -9.48
CA ARG A 214 2.36 -8.51 -9.53
C ARG A 214 2.79 -8.13 -8.12
N TYR A 215 4.08 -7.92 -7.92
CA TYR A 215 4.57 -7.43 -6.64
C TYR A 215 5.80 -6.55 -6.79
N GLN A 216 6.04 -5.71 -5.79
CA GLN A 216 7.25 -4.91 -5.65
C GLN A 216 7.78 -5.03 -4.22
N THR A 217 8.97 -5.62 -4.09
CA THR A 217 9.72 -5.71 -2.83
C THR A 217 11.12 -5.19 -3.05
N SER A 218 11.54 -4.24 -2.21
CA SER A 218 12.84 -3.58 -2.34
C SER A 218 13.97 -4.42 -1.75
N THR A 219 15.13 -4.42 -2.41
CA THR A 219 16.37 -4.91 -1.82
C THR A 219 16.80 -4.09 -0.60
N GLY A 220 16.30 -2.86 -0.44
CA GLY A 220 16.52 -2.01 0.73
C GLY A 220 15.52 -2.22 1.87
N ASP A 221 14.56 -3.15 1.72
CA ASP A 221 13.56 -3.46 2.73
C ASP A 221 14.13 -4.45 3.76
N LEU A 222 14.58 -3.93 4.89
CA LEU A 222 15.26 -4.74 5.91
C LEU A 222 14.32 -5.73 6.59
N LEU A 223 13.01 -5.45 6.67
CA LEU A 223 12.07 -6.38 7.27
C LEU A 223 11.89 -7.60 6.38
N ILE A 224 11.61 -7.38 5.09
CA ILE A 224 11.40 -8.49 4.18
C ILE A 224 12.71 -9.26 3.96
N GLY A 225 13.85 -8.58 3.88
CA GLY A 225 15.15 -9.25 3.85
C GLY A 225 15.42 -10.13 5.07
N ALA A 226 15.02 -9.70 6.27
CA ALA A 226 15.17 -10.52 7.48
C ALA A 226 14.18 -11.71 7.52
N ILE A 227 12.96 -11.52 7.02
CA ILE A 227 11.97 -12.61 6.89
C ILE A 227 12.45 -13.65 5.89
N ASP A 228 12.99 -13.24 4.74
CA ASP A 228 13.50 -14.14 3.70
C ASP A 228 14.64 -15.04 4.21
N VAL A 229 15.55 -14.49 5.02
CA VAL A 229 16.61 -15.29 5.69
C VAL A 229 16.03 -16.37 6.62
N LEU A 230 14.88 -16.12 7.25
CA LEU A 230 14.22 -17.08 8.15
C LEU A 230 13.27 -18.04 7.41
N LEU A 231 12.66 -17.57 6.33
CA LEU A 231 11.67 -18.26 5.52
C LEU A 231 12.09 -18.14 4.04
N PRO A 232 13.07 -18.95 3.57
CA PRO A 232 13.68 -18.81 2.24
C PRO A 232 12.75 -19.06 1.05
N SER A 233 11.46 -19.29 1.31
CA SER A 233 10.41 -19.40 0.31
C SER A 233 9.70 -18.07 0.05
N THR A 234 9.99 -17.02 0.82
CA THR A 234 9.47 -15.66 0.59
C THR A 234 9.88 -15.18 -0.81
N LEU A 235 9.02 -14.41 -1.47
CA LEU A 235 9.32 -13.86 -2.79
C LEU A 235 10.55 -12.94 -2.75
N ASP A 236 11.48 -13.18 -3.67
CA ASP A 236 12.70 -12.38 -3.82
C ASP A 236 12.40 -10.89 -3.98
N ALA A 237 13.29 -10.03 -3.47
CA ALA A 237 13.25 -8.62 -3.82
C ALA A 237 13.44 -8.42 -5.35
N ASN A 238 12.56 -7.64 -5.96
CA ASN A 238 12.50 -7.45 -7.41
C ASN A 238 12.53 -5.97 -7.84
N THR A 239 12.66 -5.06 -6.86
CA THR A 239 12.97 -3.65 -7.08
C THR A 239 14.10 -3.20 -6.17
N ASN A 240 14.69 -2.06 -6.47
CA ASN A 240 15.64 -1.40 -5.62
C ASN A 240 15.24 0.07 -5.54
N TRP A 241 14.97 0.56 -4.34
CA TRP A 241 14.88 1.99 -4.09
C TRP A 241 15.85 2.36 -2.97
N GLY A 242 16.71 3.32 -3.30
CA GLY A 242 18.07 3.42 -2.75
C GLY A 242 18.18 3.46 -1.22
N THR A 243 18.97 2.53 -0.69
CA THR A 243 19.82 2.78 0.46
C THR A 243 21.01 3.63 0.02
N ASN A 244 20.81 4.93 -0.22
CA ASN A 244 21.95 5.83 -0.11
C ASN A 244 22.16 6.09 1.38
N ILE A 245 23.40 5.98 1.86
CA ILE A 245 23.79 6.20 3.26
C ILE A 245 23.31 7.57 3.81
N LEU A 246 22.94 8.49 2.92
CA LEU A 246 22.39 9.81 3.23
C LEU A 246 20.86 9.82 3.50
N THR A 247 20.09 8.83 3.06
CA THR A 247 18.63 8.75 3.31
C THR A 247 18.29 8.02 4.62
N SER A 248 19.24 7.32 5.23
CA SER A 248 19.16 6.72 6.57
C SER A 248 19.00 7.76 7.71
N PHE A 249 19.10 9.06 7.41
CA PHE A 249 18.97 10.14 8.39
C PHE A 249 17.58 10.81 8.43
N ILE A 250 16.60 10.31 7.67
CA ILE A 250 15.23 10.84 7.69
C ILE A 250 14.40 10.05 8.73
N PRO A 251 13.86 10.68 9.78
CA PRO A 251 13.17 10.01 10.91
C PRO A 251 11.83 9.33 10.57
N LEU A 252 11.45 9.28 9.28
CA LEU A 252 10.27 8.56 8.76
C LEU A 252 10.61 7.15 8.23
N TYR A 253 11.88 6.75 8.35
CA TYR A 253 12.41 5.55 7.73
C TYR A 253 12.26 4.33 8.64
N SER A 254 11.29 3.46 8.31
CA SER A 254 11.09 2.15 8.96
C SER A 254 11.98 1.08 8.32
N GLY A 255 13.29 1.32 8.18
CA GLY A 255 14.21 0.37 7.53
C GLY A 255 13.83 0.01 6.10
N GLY A 256 13.29 0.97 5.33
CA GLY A 256 12.82 0.74 3.97
C GLY A 256 11.47 0.03 3.85
N HIS A 257 10.76 -0.23 4.95
CA HIS A 257 9.54 -1.05 4.95
C HIS A 257 8.21 -0.25 5.01
N SER A 258 8.23 1.09 4.98
CA SER A 258 6.97 1.86 5.04
C SER A 258 6.33 1.99 3.65
N PHE A 259 5.01 1.81 3.55
CA PHE A 259 4.29 1.99 2.27
C PHE A 259 4.47 3.39 1.70
N MET A 260 4.44 4.43 2.56
CA MET A 260 4.77 5.79 2.14
C MET A 260 6.20 5.89 1.60
N GLY A 261 7.16 5.17 2.17
CA GLY A 261 8.52 5.05 1.64
C GLY A 261 8.50 4.51 0.21
N TYR A 262 7.86 3.37 -0.03
CA TYR A 262 7.69 2.79 -1.36
C TYR A 262 7.07 3.77 -2.39
N LEU A 263 6.17 4.65 -1.96
CA LEU A 263 5.58 5.69 -2.83
C LEU A 263 6.38 7.00 -2.91
N SER A 264 7.33 7.24 -2.00
CA SER A 264 8.10 8.49 -1.98
C SER A 264 9.26 8.47 -2.96
N PHE A 265 9.82 7.30 -3.26
CA PHE A 265 10.91 7.14 -4.21
C PHE A 265 10.39 6.89 -5.63
N ASP A 266 10.90 7.66 -6.59
CA ASP A 266 10.38 7.72 -7.97
C ASP A 266 10.38 6.36 -8.66
N ASP A 267 11.46 5.58 -8.53
CA ASP A 267 11.56 4.27 -9.21
C ASP A 267 10.54 3.27 -8.67
N SER A 268 10.49 3.09 -7.34
CA SER A 268 9.52 2.20 -6.67
C SER A 268 8.08 2.64 -6.93
N ARG A 269 7.78 3.94 -6.76
CA ARG A 269 6.46 4.50 -7.06
C ARG A 269 6.08 4.24 -8.51
N SER A 270 7.00 4.47 -9.44
CA SER A 270 6.75 4.28 -10.87
C SER A 270 6.47 2.82 -11.21
N GLN A 271 7.17 1.88 -10.60
CA GLN A 271 6.95 0.45 -10.81
C GLN A 271 5.61 -0.01 -10.21
N ILE A 272 5.29 0.37 -8.96
CA ILE A 272 4.00 0.04 -8.32
C ILE A 272 2.84 0.56 -9.17
N LEU A 273 2.90 1.81 -9.64
CA LEU A 273 1.86 2.38 -10.49
C LEU A 273 1.81 1.72 -11.88
N SER A 274 2.93 1.28 -12.44
CA SER A 274 2.97 0.49 -13.69
C SER A 274 2.32 -0.89 -13.51
N ASP A 275 2.51 -1.52 -12.36
CA ASP A 275 1.88 -2.81 -12.04
C ASP A 275 0.38 -2.68 -11.84
N ILE A 276 -0.07 -1.58 -11.21
CA ILE A 276 -1.49 -1.24 -11.11
C ILE A 276 -2.05 -1.00 -12.52
N GLN A 277 -1.39 -0.21 -13.37
CA GLN A 277 -1.83 0.04 -14.75
C GLN A 277 -1.94 -1.27 -15.56
N SER A 278 -0.98 -2.17 -15.41
CA SER A 278 -0.99 -3.46 -16.10
C SER A 278 -2.13 -4.35 -15.60
N SER A 279 -2.35 -4.40 -14.29
CA SER A 279 -3.45 -5.14 -13.68
C SER A 279 -4.81 -4.57 -14.07
N LEU A 280 -4.92 -3.25 -14.20
CA LEU A 280 -6.11 -2.56 -14.72
C LEU A 280 -6.40 -2.92 -16.17
N SER A 281 -5.37 -3.03 -17.00
CA SER A 281 -5.52 -3.45 -18.39
C SER A 281 -6.08 -4.87 -18.49
N GLU A 282 -5.62 -5.77 -17.62
CA GLU A 282 -6.11 -7.16 -17.56
C GLU A 282 -7.56 -7.23 -17.08
N VAL A 283 -7.91 -6.57 -15.98
CA VAL A 283 -9.30 -6.64 -15.48
C VAL A 283 -10.27 -5.94 -16.43
N ASN A 284 -9.85 -4.89 -17.15
CA ASN A 284 -10.70 -4.20 -18.13
C ASN A 284 -11.11 -5.11 -19.30
N ALA A 285 -10.32 -6.13 -19.62
CA ALA A 285 -10.69 -7.14 -20.62
C ALA A 285 -11.77 -8.13 -20.13
N VAL A 286 -12.05 -8.16 -18.83
CA VAL A 286 -13.05 -9.06 -18.23
C VAL A 286 -14.42 -8.41 -18.26
N THR A 287 -15.42 -9.07 -18.85
CA THR A 287 -16.82 -8.66 -18.73
C THR A 287 -17.35 -9.07 -17.36
N VAL A 288 -17.73 -8.08 -16.55
CA VAL A 288 -18.29 -8.27 -15.20
C VAL A 288 -19.81 -8.16 -15.27
N CYS A 289 -20.48 -9.27 -14.93
CA CYS A 289 -21.91 -9.50 -15.11
C CYS A 289 -22.40 -9.47 -16.59
N PRO A 290 -23.39 -10.29 -16.96
CA PRO A 290 -24.09 -10.18 -18.24
C PRO A 290 -25.04 -8.97 -18.30
#